data_AF-A0A7S1ZNE4-F1
#
_entry.id   AF-A0A7S1ZNE4-F1
#
_cell.length_a   1.000
_cell.length_b   1.000
_cell.length_c   1.000
_cell.angle_alpha   90.00
_cell.angle_beta   90.00
_cell.angle_gamma   90.00
#
_symmetry.space_group_name_H-M   'P 1'
#
loop_
_entity.id
_entity.type
_entity.pdbx_description
1 polymer ?
#
loop_
_entity_poly.entity_id
_entity_poly.type
_entity_poly.pdbx_seq_one_letter_code
_entity_poly.pdbx_strand_id
1 'polypeptide(L)'
;LDSCCWFYYHRYRPSSQWANGVQGTNFHSAMKEKQKNLIGVSKSLGVRMGSCLWYFYAKYRKSNEWKELKSPNSHSDDCFVCKDGGELICCDFCENAYHMACH
;
A
#
# COMPACT_ATOMS: atom_id res chain seq x y z
N LEU A 1 -2.47 -16.36 11.19
CA LEU A 1 -2.44 -14.93 10.80
C LEU A 1 -3.84 -14.29 10.81
N ASP A 2 -4.93 -15.05 10.66
CA ASP A 2 -6.32 -14.54 10.62
C ASP A 2 -6.92 -14.05 11.95
N SER A 3 -6.45 -14.52 13.10
CA SER A 3 -7.01 -14.16 14.41
C SER A 3 -6.86 -12.66 14.75
N CYS A 4 -5.84 -12.01 14.20
CA CYS A 4 -5.54 -10.60 14.46
C CYS A 4 -6.47 -9.64 13.69
N CYS A 5 -6.90 -10.04 12.49
CA CYS A 5 -7.80 -9.24 11.64
C CYS A 5 -9.18 -9.08 12.27
N TRP A 6 -9.74 -10.15 12.87
CA TRP A 6 -11.07 -10.09 13.50
C TRP A 6 -11.07 -9.19 14.75
N PHE A 7 -10.03 -9.31 15.59
CA PHE A 7 -9.81 -8.44 16.74
C PHE A 7 -9.67 -6.97 16.34
N TYR A 8 -8.97 -6.69 15.24
CA TYR A 8 -8.87 -5.34 14.67
C TYR A 8 -10.20 -4.82 14.13
N TYR A 9 -10.98 -5.69 13.47
CA TYR A 9 -12.25 -5.34 12.82
C TYR A 9 -13.31 -4.83 13.82
N HIS A 10 -13.39 -5.46 14.99
CA HIS A 10 -14.37 -5.10 16.01
C HIS A 10 -13.89 -3.96 16.93
N ARG A 11 -12.59 -3.83 17.20
CA ARG A 11 -12.06 -2.82 18.14
C ARG A 11 -11.73 -1.47 17.49
N TYR A 12 -11.50 -1.43 16.18
CA TYR A 12 -11.08 -0.20 15.47
C TYR A 12 -12.05 0.23 14.36
N ARG A 13 -13.34 -0.11 14.45
CA ARG A 13 -14.36 0.38 13.51
C ARG A 13 -14.32 1.91 13.46
N PRO A 14 -13.81 2.55 12.39
CA PRO A 14 -13.77 4.00 12.30
C PRO A 14 -15.20 4.52 12.11
N SER A 15 -15.41 5.82 12.33
CA SER A 15 -16.69 6.42 11.93
C SER A 15 -16.89 6.26 10.42
N SER A 16 -18.11 5.94 10.00
CA SER A 16 -18.46 5.80 8.57
C SER A 16 -18.20 7.08 7.77
N GLN A 17 -18.21 8.25 8.42
CA GLN A 17 -17.86 9.53 7.83
C GLN A 17 -16.42 9.59 7.31
N TRP A 18 -15.46 8.96 8.01
CA TRP A 18 -14.07 8.98 7.58
C TRP A 18 -13.81 8.06 6.37
N ALA A 19 -14.37 6.85 6.41
CA ALA A 19 -14.18 5.86 5.33
C ALA A 19 -14.84 6.28 3.99
N ASN A 20 -15.82 7.19 4.05
CA ASN A 20 -16.53 7.72 2.89
C ASN A 20 -16.22 9.21 2.64
N GLY A 21 -15.29 9.80 3.41
CA GLY A 21 -14.88 11.19 3.30
C GLY A 21 -13.61 11.37 2.46
N VAL A 22 -13.13 12.62 2.42
CA VAL A 22 -11.94 13.07 1.65
C VAL A 22 -10.68 12.23 1.97
N GLN A 23 -10.55 11.74 3.20
CA GLN A 23 -9.40 10.92 3.59
C GLN A 23 -9.43 9.53 2.95
N GLY A 24 -10.63 8.96 2.73
CA GLY A 24 -10.79 7.67 2.05
C GLY A 24 -10.48 7.77 0.55
N THR A 25 -10.87 8.86 -0.10
CA THR A 25 -10.57 9.12 -1.52
C THR A 25 -9.08 9.37 -1.75
N ASN A 26 -8.42 10.04 -0.80
CA ASN A 26 -6.98 10.35 -0.90
C ASN A 26 -6.08 9.17 -0.47
N PHE A 27 -6.65 8.07 0.03
CA PHE A 27 -5.88 6.93 0.54
C PHE A 27 -5.00 6.29 -0.53
N HIS A 28 -5.48 6.16 -1.76
CA HIS A 28 -4.70 5.61 -2.87
C HIS A 28 -3.48 6.47 -3.19
N SER A 29 -3.67 7.79 -3.30
CA SER A 29 -2.59 8.75 -3.56
C SER A 29 -1.55 8.73 -2.45
N ALA A 30 -1.98 8.69 -1.19
CA ALA A 30 -1.08 8.56 -0.05
C ALA A 30 -0.32 7.22 -0.07
N MET A 31 -0.96 6.13 -0.47
CA MET A 31 -0.29 4.82 -0.62
C MET A 31 0.80 4.83 -1.70
N LYS A 32 0.57 5.54 -2.82
CA LYS A 32 1.59 5.76 -3.87
C LYS A 32 2.75 6.59 -3.34
N GLU A 33 2.46 7.76 -2.79
CA GLU A 33 3.47 8.72 -2.29
C GLU A 33 4.35 8.11 -1.19
N LYS A 34 3.74 7.32 -0.28
CA LYS A 34 4.45 6.72 0.85
C LYS A 34 4.94 5.31 0.58
N GLN A 35 4.96 4.86 -0.68
CA GLN A 35 5.45 3.53 -1.08
C GLN A 35 4.87 2.40 -0.19
N LYS A 36 3.54 2.37 -0.05
CA LYS A 36 2.80 1.38 0.77
C LYS A 36 3.16 1.40 2.28
N ASN A 37 3.88 2.41 2.78
CA ASN A 37 4.18 2.57 4.21
C ASN A 37 2.96 3.11 4.97
N LEU A 38 2.22 2.21 5.62
CA LEU A 38 0.98 2.54 6.34
C LEU A 38 1.18 3.53 7.50
N ILE A 39 2.36 3.58 8.10
CA ILE A 39 2.67 4.58 9.14
C ILE A 39 2.76 5.97 8.52
N GLY A 40 3.46 6.09 7.40
CA GLY A 40 3.54 7.31 6.62
C GLY A 40 2.17 7.77 6.12
N VAL A 41 1.35 6.85 5.61
CA VAL A 41 -0.03 7.12 5.16
C VAL A 41 -0.90 7.61 6.31
N SER A 42 -0.83 6.96 7.47
CA SER A 42 -1.57 7.36 8.66
C SER A 42 -1.22 8.79 9.08
N LYS A 43 0.07 9.13 9.05
CA LYS A 43 0.56 10.48 9.38
C LYS A 43 0.13 11.51 8.33
N SER A 44 0.26 11.21 7.03
CA SER A 44 -0.07 12.17 5.96
C SER A 44 -1.56 12.49 5.88
N LEU A 45 -2.42 11.50 6.15
CA LEU A 45 -3.87 11.70 6.17
C LEU A 45 -4.39 12.27 7.50
N GLY A 46 -3.54 12.39 8.53
CA GLY A 46 -3.93 12.86 9.86
C GLY A 46 -4.86 11.90 10.60
N VAL A 47 -4.69 10.59 10.39
CA VAL A 47 -5.63 9.56 10.89
C VAL A 47 -4.95 8.68 11.92
N ARG A 48 -5.76 8.09 12.81
CA ARG A 48 -5.25 7.08 13.75
C ARG A 48 -4.79 5.85 13.00
N MET A 49 -3.67 5.27 13.43
CA MET A 49 -3.13 4.02 12.88
C MET A 49 -4.16 2.91 12.80
N GLY A 50 -4.97 2.74 13.85
CA GLY A 50 -6.04 1.74 13.88
C GLY A 50 -7.04 1.90 12.73
N SER A 51 -7.44 3.14 12.44
CA SER A 51 -8.35 3.47 11.35
C SER A 51 -7.71 3.28 9.97
N CYS A 52 -6.43 3.67 9.83
CA CYS A 52 -5.64 3.43 8.62
C CYS A 52 -5.55 1.93 8.29
N LEU A 53 -5.21 1.12 9.29
CA LEU A 53 -5.12 -0.34 9.16
C LEU A 53 -6.48 -0.95 8.81
N TRP A 54 -7.55 -0.53 9.49
CA TRP A 54 -8.89 -1.01 9.15
C TRP A 54 -9.26 -0.69 7.70
N TYR A 55 -9.06 0.56 7.24
CA TYR A 55 -9.38 0.94 5.86
C TYR A 55 -8.59 0.11 4.85
N PHE A 56 -7.30 -0.05 5.12
CA PHE A 56 -6.41 -0.86 4.30
C PHE A 56 -6.96 -2.28 4.13
N TYR A 57 -7.18 -3.00 5.23
CA TYR A 57 -7.57 -4.41 5.18
C TYR A 57 -9.05 -4.64 4.83
N ALA A 58 -9.95 -3.77 5.28
CA ALA A 58 -11.39 -3.95 5.11
C ALA A 58 -11.90 -3.48 3.74
N LYS A 59 -11.35 -2.38 3.22
CA LYS A 59 -11.85 -1.70 2.00
C LYS A 59 -10.81 -1.65 0.88
N TYR A 60 -9.67 -1.02 1.12
CA TYR A 60 -8.69 -0.71 0.07
C TYR A 60 -8.09 -1.97 -0.58
N ARG A 61 -7.69 -2.98 0.19
CA ARG A 61 -7.07 -4.22 -0.34
C ARG A 61 -7.99 -5.02 -1.28
N LYS A 62 -9.30 -4.76 -1.24
CA LYS A 62 -10.30 -5.40 -2.11
C LYS A 62 -10.69 -4.52 -3.30
N SER A 63 -10.23 -3.27 -3.33
CA SER A 63 -10.61 -2.29 -4.33
C SER A 63 -9.76 -2.42 -5.61
N ASN A 64 -10.19 -1.78 -6.70
CA ASN A 64 -9.45 -1.81 -7.96
C ASN A 64 -8.17 -0.96 -7.86
N GLU A 65 -8.19 0.09 -7.06
CA GLU A 65 -7.03 0.94 -6.77
C GLU A 65 -5.85 0.14 -6.17
N TRP A 66 -6.12 -0.88 -5.34
CA TRP A 66 -5.08 -1.79 -4.86
C TRP A 66 -4.55 -2.71 -5.96
N LYS A 67 -5.42 -3.20 -6.85
CA LYS A 67 -5.01 -4.03 -7.99
C LYS A 67 -4.12 -3.23 -8.93
N GLU A 68 -4.47 -1.98 -9.22
CA GLU A 68 -3.66 -1.05 -10.01
C GLU A 68 -2.31 -0.78 -9.34
N LEU A 69 -2.29 -0.52 -8.03
CA LEU A 69 -1.05 -0.30 -7.27
C LEU A 69 -0.13 -1.53 -7.22
N LYS A 70 -0.68 -2.73 -7.38
CA LYS A 70 0.07 -4.00 -7.43
C LYS A 70 0.34 -4.48 -8.86
N SER A 71 -0.06 -3.71 -9.87
CA SER A 71 0.20 -4.08 -11.26
C SER A 71 1.70 -4.20 -11.49
N PRO A 72 2.18 -5.23 -12.20
CA PRO A 72 3.61 -5.39 -12.52
C PRO A 72 4.20 -4.15 -13.21
N ASN A 73 3.39 -3.39 -13.95
CA ASN A 73 3.78 -2.13 -14.59
C ASN A 73 4.08 -0.98 -13.61
N SER A 74 3.98 -1.19 -12.30
CA SER A 74 4.36 -0.21 -11.27
C SER A 74 5.81 -0.32 -10.82
N HIS A 75 6.53 -1.35 -11.26
CA HIS A 75 7.96 -1.50 -11.01
C HIS A 75 8.75 -1.04 -12.24
N SER A 76 9.99 -0.62 -12.02
CA SER A 76 10.91 -0.19 -13.07
C SER A 76 11.22 -1.35 -14.02
N ASP A 77 11.26 -1.06 -15.31
CA ASP A 77 11.68 -2.00 -16.35
C ASP A 77 13.21 -2.18 -16.43
N ASP A 78 13.96 -1.43 -15.61
CA ASP A 78 15.41 -1.46 -15.53
C ASP A 78 15.89 -1.91 -14.15
N CYS A 79 17.00 -2.63 -14.10
CA CYS A 79 17.65 -2.97 -12.85
C CYS A 79 18.12 -1.69 -12.14
N PHE A 80 17.73 -1.52 -10.87
CA PHE A 80 18.09 -0.35 -10.07
C PHE A 80 19.62 -0.18 -9.92
N VAL A 81 20.38 -1.29 -9.98
CA VAL A 81 21.84 -1.33 -9.83
C VAL A 81 22.56 -1.03 -11.15
N CYS A 82 22.33 -1.83 -12.20
CA CYS A 82 23.09 -1.73 -13.45
C CYS A 82 22.42 -0.89 -14.56
N LYS A 83 21.15 -0.50 -14.39
CA LYS A 83 20.34 0.25 -15.37
C LYS A 83 20.04 -0.48 -16.69
N ASP A 84 20.19 -1.81 -16.70
CA ASP A 84 19.78 -2.65 -17.82
C ASP A 84 18.44 -3.33 -17.55
N GLY A 85 17.63 -3.50 -18.60
CA GLY A 85 16.42 -4.32 -18.57
C GLY A 85 16.71 -5.82 -18.72
N GLY A 86 15.68 -6.66 -18.58
CA GLY A 86 15.81 -8.11 -18.69
C GLY A 86 14.87 -8.87 -17.76
N GLU A 87 15.33 -10.00 -17.23
CA GLU A 87 14.59 -10.74 -16.20
C GLU A 87 14.83 -10.12 -14.82
N LEU A 88 13.87 -9.32 -14.37
CA LEU A 88 13.96 -8.56 -13.12
C LEU A 88 12.98 -9.06 -12.06
N ILE A 89 13.43 -9.03 -10.82
CA ILE A 89 12.61 -9.24 -9.62
C ILE A 89 12.15 -7.90 -9.10
N CYS A 90 10.84 -7.80 -8.88
CA CYS A 90 10.21 -6.63 -8.30
C CYS A 90 10.38 -6.60 -6.77
N CYS A 91 10.74 -5.45 -6.21
CA CYS A 91 10.70 -5.26 -4.76
C CYS A 91 9.25 -5.15 -4.26
N ASP A 92 8.89 -5.86 -3.20
CA ASP A 92 7.54 -5.78 -2.62
C ASP A 92 7.21 -4.39 -2.02
N PHE A 93 8.24 -3.62 -1.67
CA PHE A 93 8.13 -2.39 -0.87
C PHE A 93 8.48 -1.11 -1.63
N CYS A 94 9.00 -1.17 -2.85
CA CYS A 94 9.26 0.01 -3.68
C CYS A 94 9.09 -0.30 -5.18
N GLU A 95 9.22 0.71 -6.03
CA GLU A 95 9.12 0.57 -7.50
C GLU A 95 10.40 -0.01 -8.13
N ASN A 96 11.44 -0.27 -7.36
CA ASN A 96 12.68 -0.79 -7.92
C ASN A 96 12.55 -2.26 -8.34
N ALA A 97 13.27 -2.61 -9.39
CA ALA A 97 13.47 -3.97 -9.85
C ALA A 97 14.96 -4.32 -9.90
N TYR A 98 15.29 -5.61 -9.78
CA TYR A 98 16.66 -6.09 -9.59
C TYR A 98 16.89 -7.38 -10.37
N HIS A 99 18.06 -7.54 -10.99
CA HIS A 99 18.51 -8.88 -11.37
C HIS A 99 18.80 -9.70 -10.11
N MET A 100 18.59 -11.01 -10.19
CA MET A 100 18.96 -11.97 -9.12
C MET A 100 20.39 -11.82 -8.62
N ALA A 101 21.33 -11.44 -9.50
CA ALA A 101 22.75 -11.32 -9.19
C ALA A 101 23.21 -9.88 -8.90
N CYS A 102 22.32 -8.89 -8.99
CA CYS A 102 22.66 -7.48 -8.74
C CYS A 102 22.30 -7.11 -7.29
N HIS A 103 23.32 -6.76 -6.50
CA HIS A 103 23.20 -6.32 -5.11
C HIS A 103 23.98 -5.03 -4.88
#